data_AF-A0A285JGF0-F1
#
_entry.id   AF-A0A285JGF0-F1
#
_cell.length_a   1.000
_cell.length_b   1.000
_cell.length_c   1.000
_cell.angle_alpha   90.00
_cell.angle_beta   90.00
_cell.angle_gamma   90.00
#
_symmetry.space_group_name_H-M   'P 1'
#
loop_
_entity.id
_entity.type
_entity.pdbx_description
1 polymer ?
#
loop_
_entity_poly.entity_id
_entity_poly.type
_entity_poly.pdbx_seq_one_letter_code
_entity_poly.pdbx_strand_id
1 'polypeptide(L)'
;MLVLVAYGSTGGGTAEIAQWIAGELRRAGLDVRLVSAGEVDEVGEYDAVVLGAALYASGWHGDARRFVHRFAGQFTGRPVWLFSSGPLDRSSETGQLPPVPHTAAALRDLPARRHVTFGGRMTPQAHGWIGYLGRRSAGDFRDPNRVRAWARELAAEILAGGGASRAGPMTGRSTLTGPAGPRSDGRERTSAKEEEMSALLPRLLGDMTDWFEVDFPRPLPAIRFEDTLSEDEYILRAELPGLDPEKDIEITALHGVLTVKAERREEEQSRHRSEFRYGSLQRAVRLPVNADEEAIAARYSKGILEITVPLSAPQPAGRQITVTREE
;
A
#
# COMPACT_ATOMS: atom_id res chain seq x y z
N MET A 1 -17.05 22.36 11.38
CA MET A 1 -15.92 21.47 11.72
C MET A 1 -15.53 20.77 10.44
N LEU A 2 -14.26 20.83 10.09
CA LEU A 2 -13.72 20.26 8.87
C LEU A 2 -13.23 18.83 9.14
N VAL A 3 -13.79 17.85 8.44
CA VAL A 3 -13.50 16.43 8.60
C VAL A 3 -12.84 15.90 7.35
N LEU A 4 -11.69 15.24 7.52
CA LEU A 4 -11.03 14.48 6.46
C LEU A 4 -11.61 13.07 6.41
N VAL A 5 -12.07 12.63 5.25
CA VAL A 5 -12.33 11.23 4.94
C VAL A 5 -11.32 10.80 3.90
N ALA A 6 -10.28 10.09 4.33
CA ALA A 6 -9.20 9.58 3.49
C ALA A 6 -9.36 8.07 3.27
N TYR A 7 -9.03 7.58 2.08
CA TYR A 7 -9.13 6.15 1.78
C TYR A 7 -8.01 5.61 0.88
N GLY A 8 -7.60 4.36 1.09
CA GLY A 8 -6.77 3.61 0.14
C GLY A 8 -7.59 2.56 -0.61
N SER A 9 -7.67 2.65 -1.94
CA SER A 9 -8.49 1.74 -2.76
C SER A 9 -7.92 1.53 -4.16
N THR A 10 -7.89 0.27 -4.61
CA THR A 10 -7.52 -0.08 -5.99
C THR A 10 -8.76 -0.41 -6.84
N GLY A 11 -9.64 -1.28 -6.35
CA GLY A 11 -10.87 -1.69 -7.06
C GLY A 11 -12.07 -0.77 -6.86
N GLY A 12 -11.88 0.41 -6.25
CA GLY A 12 -12.92 1.39 -5.96
C GLY A 12 -13.93 1.01 -4.86
N GLY A 13 -13.98 -0.25 -4.42
CA GLY A 13 -14.94 -0.72 -3.41
C GLY A 13 -14.83 0.02 -2.07
N THR A 14 -13.61 0.32 -1.62
CA THR A 14 -13.35 1.11 -0.41
C THR A 14 -13.62 2.59 -0.62
N ALA A 15 -13.33 3.12 -1.81
CA ALA A 15 -13.65 4.50 -2.17
C ALA A 15 -15.15 4.77 -2.07
N GLU A 16 -15.99 3.84 -2.53
CA GLU A 16 -17.45 3.93 -2.39
C GLU A 16 -17.91 3.87 -0.92
N ILE A 17 -17.29 3.05 -0.07
CA ILE A 17 -17.58 3.07 1.38
C ILE A 17 -17.25 4.45 1.96
N ALA A 18 -16.09 5.02 1.61
CA ALA A 18 -15.69 6.36 2.02
C ALA A 18 -16.69 7.42 1.54
N GLN A 19 -17.21 7.29 0.31
CA GLN A 19 -18.28 8.16 -0.21
C GLN A 19 -19.57 8.05 0.60
N TRP A 20 -19.98 6.84 1.00
CA TRP A 20 -21.17 6.66 1.84
C TRP A 20 -21.00 7.30 3.22
N ILE A 21 -19.83 7.11 3.84
CA ILE A 21 -19.49 7.74 5.12
C ILE A 21 -19.52 9.27 4.98
N ALA A 22 -18.81 9.83 3.99
CA ALA A 22 -18.77 11.26 3.73
C ALA A 22 -20.18 11.84 3.49
N GLY A 23 -21.04 11.09 2.79
CA GLY A 23 -22.43 11.47 2.56
C GLY A 23 -23.26 11.57 3.84
N GLU A 24 -23.12 10.65 4.80
CA GLU A 24 -23.82 10.76 6.09
C GLU A 24 -23.26 11.89 6.96
N LEU A 25 -21.93 12.06 7.00
CA LEU A 25 -21.30 13.16 7.73
C LEU A 25 -21.75 14.54 7.20
N ARG A 26 -21.81 14.72 5.88
CA ARG A 26 -22.34 15.95 5.26
C ARG A 26 -23.81 16.19 5.59
N ARG A 27 -24.64 15.14 5.59
CA ARG A 27 -26.06 15.26 5.99
C ARG A 27 -26.22 15.66 7.46
N ALA A 28 -25.27 15.31 8.31
CA ALA A 28 -25.21 15.76 9.69
C ALA A 28 -24.67 17.20 9.86
N GLY A 29 -24.35 17.90 8.77
CA GLY A 29 -23.89 19.29 8.77
C GLY A 29 -22.38 19.48 8.98
N LEU A 30 -21.57 18.43 8.81
CA LEU A 30 -20.12 18.51 8.86
C LEU A 30 -19.55 18.90 7.49
N ASP A 31 -18.50 19.73 7.48
CA ASP A 31 -17.74 20.02 6.27
C ASP A 31 -16.79 18.84 6.02
N VAL A 32 -16.90 18.18 4.86
CA VAL A 32 -16.16 16.93 4.60
C VAL A 32 -15.32 17.02 3.34
N ARG A 33 -14.00 16.87 3.50
CA ARG A 33 -13.06 16.58 2.42
C ARG A 33 -12.97 15.07 2.23
N LEU A 34 -13.29 14.60 1.03
CA LEU A 34 -13.14 13.20 0.64
C LEU A 34 -12.01 13.10 -0.39
N VAL A 35 -10.99 12.28 -0.12
CA VAL A 35 -9.77 12.25 -0.94
C VAL A 35 -9.07 10.90 -0.82
N SER A 36 -8.32 10.50 -1.85
CA SER A 36 -7.43 9.33 -1.74
C SER A 36 -6.35 9.61 -0.70
N ALA A 37 -5.99 8.61 0.12
CA ALA A 37 -4.99 8.77 1.17
C ALA A 37 -3.60 9.14 0.61
N GLY A 38 -3.28 8.72 -0.63
CA GLY A 38 -2.02 9.06 -1.30
C GLY A 38 -1.94 10.52 -1.74
N GLU A 39 -3.09 11.16 -1.96
CA GLU A 39 -3.22 12.55 -2.41
C GLU A 39 -3.33 13.56 -1.24
N VAL A 40 -3.19 13.10 0.01
CA VAL A 40 -3.21 14.01 1.16
C VAL A 40 -1.81 14.55 1.43
N ASP A 41 -1.64 15.85 1.22
CA ASP A 41 -0.39 16.55 1.47
C ASP A 41 -0.29 17.10 2.89
N GLU A 42 -1.39 17.56 3.46
CA GLU A 42 -1.45 18.15 4.80
C GLU A 42 -2.69 17.74 5.57
N VAL A 43 -2.56 17.72 6.90
CA VAL A 43 -3.66 17.33 7.79
C VAL A 43 -3.99 18.38 8.84
N GLY A 44 -3.30 19.52 8.86
CA GLY A 44 -3.39 20.52 9.93
C GLY A 44 -4.75 21.21 10.06
N GLU A 45 -5.47 21.39 8.96
CA GLU A 45 -6.75 22.10 8.91
C GLU A 45 -7.95 21.28 9.41
N TYR A 46 -7.80 19.95 9.52
CA TYR A 46 -8.91 19.06 9.85
C TYR A 46 -9.09 18.94 11.36
N ASP A 47 -10.32 19.09 11.83
CA ASP A 47 -10.73 18.90 13.22
C ASP A 47 -10.81 17.41 13.58
N ALA A 48 -11.10 16.56 12.59
CA ALA A 48 -11.30 15.11 12.74
C ALA A 48 -10.88 14.36 11.48
N VAL A 49 -10.47 13.10 11.62
CA VAL A 49 -10.09 12.24 10.50
C VAL A 49 -10.78 10.89 10.54
N VAL A 50 -11.27 10.46 9.38
CA VAL A 50 -11.70 9.10 9.09
C VAL A 50 -10.76 8.53 8.05
N LEU A 51 -10.01 7.50 8.40
CA LEU A 51 -9.09 6.82 7.49
C LEU A 51 -9.59 5.40 7.24
N GLY A 52 -9.64 4.98 5.98
CA GLY A 52 -9.90 3.57 5.68
C GLY A 52 -9.11 2.99 4.55
N ALA A 53 -9.08 1.67 4.50
CA ALA A 53 -8.30 0.94 3.50
C ALA A 53 -8.95 -0.38 3.12
N ALA A 54 -8.77 -0.77 1.86
CA ALA A 54 -9.01 -2.13 1.44
C ALA A 54 -8.08 -3.09 2.21
N LEU A 55 -8.62 -4.25 2.59
CA LEU A 55 -7.85 -5.40 3.05
C LEU A 55 -7.53 -6.27 1.84
N TYR A 56 -6.24 -6.37 1.52
CA TYR A 56 -5.73 -7.29 0.50
C TYR A 56 -4.68 -8.18 1.14
N ALA A 57 -4.87 -9.50 1.01
CA ALA A 57 -4.16 -10.44 1.87
C ALA A 57 -4.23 -9.96 3.35
N SER A 58 -3.17 -10.11 4.12
CA SER A 58 -3.13 -9.74 5.54
C SER A 58 -2.87 -8.24 5.81
N GLY A 59 -3.09 -7.33 4.85
CA GLY A 59 -2.68 -5.93 4.99
C GLY A 59 -3.63 -4.87 4.44
N TRP A 60 -3.48 -3.65 4.98
CA TRP A 60 -4.11 -2.44 4.46
C TRP A 60 -3.46 -1.98 3.15
N HIS A 61 -4.26 -1.33 2.30
CA HIS A 61 -3.79 -0.64 1.10
C HIS A 61 -2.61 0.30 1.40
N GLY A 62 -1.65 0.36 0.47
CA GLY A 62 -0.40 1.10 0.63
C GLY A 62 -0.62 2.58 0.95
N ASP A 63 -1.50 3.26 0.23
CA ASP A 63 -1.79 4.68 0.42
C ASP A 63 -2.20 5.03 1.85
N ALA A 64 -3.07 4.20 2.45
CA ALA A 64 -3.49 4.39 3.83
C ALA A 64 -2.34 4.15 4.82
N ARG A 65 -1.43 3.22 4.50
CA ARG A 65 -0.24 2.95 5.32
C ARG A 65 0.76 4.10 5.25
N ARG A 66 1.03 4.64 4.04
CA ARG A 66 1.85 5.85 3.85
C ARG A 66 1.24 7.05 4.54
N PHE A 67 -0.08 7.20 4.50
CA PHE A 67 -0.78 8.22 5.25
C PHE A 67 -0.50 8.10 6.75
N VAL A 68 -0.63 6.89 7.34
CA VAL A 68 -0.32 6.67 8.76
C VAL A 68 1.13 7.06 9.06
N HIS A 69 2.08 6.57 8.26
CA HIS A 69 3.50 6.86 8.44
C HIS A 69 3.80 8.38 8.38
N ARG A 70 3.24 9.08 7.39
CA ARG A 70 3.46 10.51 7.17
C ARG A 70 2.85 11.39 8.27
N PHE A 71 1.72 10.98 8.84
CA PHE A 71 0.88 11.86 9.66
C PHE A 71 0.66 11.40 11.12
N ALA A 72 1.16 10.23 11.53
CA ALA A 72 0.95 9.68 12.88
C ALA A 72 1.13 10.69 14.03
N GLY A 73 2.25 11.43 14.02
CA GLY A 73 2.59 12.41 15.05
C GLY A 73 1.82 13.74 14.97
N GLN A 74 0.97 13.93 13.97
CA GLN A 74 0.33 15.23 13.71
C GLN A 74 -1.08 15.32 14.28
N PHE A 75 -1.73 14.21 14.65
CA PHE A 75 -3.13 14.18 15.12
C PHE A 75 -3.34 14.43 16.62
N THR A 76 -2.35 15.00 17.32
CA THR A 76 -2.45 15.25 18.77
C THR A 76 -3.71 16.05 19.12
N GLY A 77 -4.56 15.48 19.97
CA GLY A 77 -5.82 16.10 20.42
C GLY A 77 -6.97 16.05 19.42
N ARG A 78 -6.79 15.46 18.23
CA ARG A 78 -7.80 15.37 17.18
C ARG A 78 -8.24 13.93 16.97
N PRO A 79 -9.55 13.65 17.02
CA PRO A 79 -10.02 12.29 16.98
C PRO A 79 -9.87 11.65 15.60
N VAL A 80 -9.39 10.42 15.59
CA VAL A 80 -9.23 9.60 14.39
C VAL A 80 -10.15 8.38 14.48
N TRP A 81 -10.78 8.02 13.37
CA TRP A 81 -11.58 6.80 13.22
C TRP A 81 -11.07 5.98 12.05
N LEU A 82 -11.01 4.67 12.23
CA LEU A 82 -10.48 3.76 11.22
C LEU A 82 -11.57 2.85 10.65
N PHE A 83 -11.52 2.52 9.37
CA PHE A 83 -12.31 1.43 8.81
C PHE A 83 -11.54 0.56 7.83
N SER A 84 -11.86 -0.73 7.82
CA SER A 84 -11.37 -1.70 6.85
C SER A 84 -12.47 -2.09 5.87
N SER A 85 -12.11 -2.37 4.62
CA SER A 85 -13.00 -2.95 3.61
C SER A 85 -12.47 -4.30 3.14
N GLY A 86 -13.24 -5.35 3.39
CA GLY A 86 -12.86 -6.76 3.29
C GLY A 86 -13.18 -7.48 4.61
N PRO A 87 -13.32 -8.81 4.67
CA PRO A 87 -13.08 -9.82 3.63
C PRO A 87 -14.14 -9.86 2.52
N LEU A 88 -13.91 -10.70 1.51
CA LEU A 88 -14.81 -10.99 0.38
C LEU A 88 -15.75 -12.16 0.72
N ASP A 89 -16.28 -12.12 1.93
CA ASP A 89 -17.25 -13.07 2.47
C ASP A 89 -18.10 -12.37 3.54
N ARG A 90 -18.99 -13.13 4.18
CA ARG A 90 -19.90 -12.62 5.21
C ARG A 90 -19.30 -12.60 6.62
N SER A 91 -18.01 -12.89 6.82
CA SER A 91 -17.40 -12.91 8.16
C SER A 91 -17.41 -11.56 8.86
N SER A 92 -17.52 -10.45 8.11
CA SER A 92 -17.68 -9.11 8.69
C SER A 92 -19.11 -8.81 9.17
N GLU A 93 -20.11 -9.64 8.85
CA GLU A 93 -21.51 -9.46 9.27
C GLU A 93 -21.74 -9.94 10.70
N THR A 94 -20.97 -10.94 11.15
CA THR A 94 -21.15 -11.59 12.46
C THR A 94 -20.45 -10.88 13.61
N GLY A 95 -19.70 -9.80 13.36
CA GLY A 95 -19.02 -9.02 14.40
C GLY A 95 -17.74 -8.32 13.93
N GLN A 96 -17.01 -7.75 14.89
CA GLN A 96 -15.71 -7.13 14.63
C GLN A 96 -14.65 -8.21 14.44
N LEU A 97 -13.97 -8.19 13.30
CA LEU A 97 -12.85 -9.09 13.03
C LEU A 97 -11.59 -8.62 13.77
N PRO A 98 -10.72 -9.54 14.22
CA PRO A 98 -9.44 -9.17 14.81
C PRO A 98 -8.63 -8.32 13.81
N PRO A 99 -7.99 -7.24 14.26
CA PRO A 99 -7.23 -6.38 13.37
C PRO A 99 -6.05 -7.16 12.78
N VAL A 100 -5.90 -7.10 11.46
CA VAL A 100 -4.70 -7.61 10.79
C VAL A 100 -3.49 -6.75 11.19
N PRO A 101 -2.23 -7.24 11.03
CA PRO A 101 -1.04 -6.54 11.53
C PRO A 101 -0.95 -5.05 11.16
N HIS A 102 -1.29 -4.68 9.92
CA HIS A 102 -1.28 -3.27 9.50
C HIS A 102 -2.40 -2.44 10.14
N THR A 103 -3.59 -3.01 10.33
CA THR A 103 -4.65 -2.34 11.10
C THR A 103 -4.24 -2.17 12.56
N ALA A 104 -3.60 -3.18 13.15
CA ALA A 104 -3.08 -3.09 14.51
C ALA A 104 -1.98 -2.03 14.65
N ALA A 105 -1.12 -1.88 13.63
CA ALA A 105 -0.14 -0.80 13.58
C ALA A 105 -0.82 0.57 13.50
N ALA A 106 -1.78 0.75 12.58
CA ALA A 106 -2.52 2.02 12.48
C ALA A 106 -3.26 2.39 13.77
N LEU A 107 -3.84 1.41 14.46
CA LEU A 107 -4.49 1.60 15.77
C LEU A 107 -3.51 2.04 16.87
N ARG A 108 -2.25 1.61 16.79
CA ARG A 108 -1.20 1.98 17.75
C ARG A 108 -0.61 3.35 17.44
N ASP A 109 -0.40 3.65 16.16
CA ASP A 109 0.37 4.80 15.71
C ASP A 109 -0.50 6.06 15.55
N LEU A 110 -1.82 5.91 15.48
CA LEU A 110 -2.80 7.01 15.45
C LEU A 110 -3.59 7.08 16.76
N PRO A 111 -4.08 8.27 17.17
CA PRO A 111 -5.03 8.40 18.28
C PRO A 111 -6.44 7.94 17.87
N ALA A 112 -6.52 6.69 17.39
CA ALA A 112 -7.74 6.09 16.88
C ALA A 112 -8.72 5.78 18.01
N ARG A 113 -9.93 6.35 17.94
CA ARG A 113 -11.00 6.09 18.92
C ARG A 113 -11.63 4.72 18.73
N ARG A 114 -11.83 4.31 17.47
CA ARG A 114 -12.41 3.02 17.11
C ARG A 114 -12.00 2.60 15.69
N HIS A 115 -12.12 1.29 15.45
CA HIS A 115 -11.96 0.66 14.16
C HIS A 115 -13.17 -0.23 13.86
N VAL A 116 -13.60 -0.26 12.60
CA VAL A 116 -14.65 -1.17 12.12
C VAL A 116 -14.22 -1.88 10.85
N THR A 117 -14.64 -3.14 10.67
CA THR A 117 -14.43 -3.88 9.42
C THR A 117 -15.76 -4.09 8.70
N PHE A 118 -15.85 -3.58 7.47
CA PHE A 118 -16.96 -3.79 6.53
C PHE A 118 -16.59 -4.81 5.47
N GLY A 119 -17.58 -5.44 4.83
CA GLY A 119 -17.32 -6.35 3.71
C GLY A 119 -16.59 -5.66 2.55
N GLY A 120 -15.95 -6.47 1.72
CA GLY A 120 -15.28 -6.03 0.49
C GLY A 120 -16.18 -6.19 -0.73
N ARG A 121 -15.76 -5.58 -1.85
CA ARG A 121 -16.34 -5.84 -3.17
C ARG A 121 -15.25 -6.31 -4.12
N MET A 122 -15.57 -7.36 -4.86
CA MET A 122 -14.77 -7.91 -5.94
C MET A 122 -15.61 -7.98 -7.20
N THR A 123 -15.17 -7.33 -8.28
CA THR A 123 -15.85 -7.42 -9.58
C THR A 123 -15.36 -8.64 -10.36
N PRO A 124 -16.22 -9.26 -11.19
CA PRO A 124 -15.80 -10.33 -12.09
C PRO A 124 -14.77 -9.88 -13.14
N GLN A 125 -14.77 -8.59 -13.51
CA GLN A 125 -13.76 -7.97 -14.38
C GLN A 125 -12.55 -7.44 -13.61
N ALA A 126 -12.32 -7.84 -12.36
CA ALA A 126 -11.07 -7.50 -11.71
C ALA A 126 -9.93 -8.28 -12.39
N HIS A 127 -8.91 -7.56 -12.86
CA HIS A 127 -7.73 -8.13 -13.52
C HIS A 127 -6.56 -8.18 -12.53
N GLY A 128 -5.46 -8.86 -12.90
CA GLY A 128 -4.28 -8.99 -12.05
C GLY A 128 -4.51 -9.81 -10.76
N TRP A 129 -3.76 -9.51 -9.70
CA TRP A 129 -3.74 -10.32 -8.46
C TRP A 129 -5.11 -10.42 -7.73
N ILE A 130 -6.04 -9.49 -7.95
CA ILE A 130 -7.26 -9.25 -7.16
C ILE A 130 -8.32 -10.09 -7.85
N GLY A 131 -8.33 -10.06 -9.18
CA GLY A 131 -9.02 -11.04 -9.99
C GLY A 131 -8.64 -12.46 -9.59
N TYR A 132 -7.35 -12.77 -9.47
CA TYR A 132 -6.90 -14.12 -9.07
C TYR A 132 -7.33 -14.52 -7.65
N LEU A 133 -7.06 -13.69 -6.63
CA LEU A 133 -7.51 -13.93 -5.24
C LEU A 133 -9.05 -13.96 -5.12
N GLY A 134 -9.75 -13.22 -5.98
CA GLY A 134 -11.20 -13.08 -6.03
C GLY A 134 -11.91 -14.07 -6.93
N ARG A 135 -11.22 -14.93 -7.70
CA ARG A 135 -11.82 -15.85 -8.69
C ARG A 135 -12.85 -16.81 -8.07
N ARG A 136 -12.70 -17.13 -6.78
CA ARG A 136 -13.64 -17.97 -6.01
C ARG A 136 -14.56 -17.18 -5.07
N SER A 137 -14.38 -15.86 -4.99
CA SER A 137 -15.04 -14.96 -4.03
C SER A 137 -15.54 -13.67 -4.68
N ALA A 138 -15.87 -13.73 -5.98
CA ALA A 138 -16.46 -12.59 -6.69
C ALA A 138 -17.83 -12.27 -6.09
N GLY A 139 -18.07 -11.00 -5.77
CA GLY A 139 -19.27 -10.59 -5.07
C GLY A 139 -19.11 -9.23 -4.38
N ASP A 140 -20.23 -8.65 -4.00
CA ASP A 140 -20.28 -7.48 -3.14
C ASP A 140 -20.83 -7.90 -1.77
N PHE A 141 -19.99 -7.83 -0.75
CA PHE A 141 -20.31 -8.17 0.63
C PHE A 141 -20.49 -6.92 1.49
N ARG A 142 -20.49 -5.74 0.88
CA ARG A 142 -20.71 -4.48 1.58
C ARG A 142 -22.19 -4.33 1.90
N ASP A 143 -22.47 -3.87 3.11
CA ASP A 143 -23.80 -3.45 3.53
C ASP A 143 -23.84 -1.92 3.66
N PRO A 144 -24.47 -1.21 2.69
CA PRO A 144 -24.59 0.25 2.74
C PRO A 144 -25.35 0.74 3.98
N ASN A 145 -26.32 -0.02 4.50
CA ASN A 145 -27.07 0.39 5.68
C ASN A 145 -26.21 0.35 6.93
N ARG A 146 -25.38 -0.70 7.08
CA ARG A 146 -24.41 -0.82 8.18
C ARG A 146 -23.35 0.27 8.12
N VAL A 147 -22.81 0.56 6.93
CA VAL A 147 -21.84 1.67 6.75
C VAL A 147 -22.48 3.01 7.13
N ARG A 148 -23.70 3.27 6.68
CA ARG A 148 -24.41 4.51 6.98
C ARG A 148 -24.77 4.63 8.46
N ALA A 149 -25.17 3.54 9.11
CA ALA A 149 -25.45 3.53 10.55
C ALA A 149 -24.20 3.91 11.36
N TRP A 150 -23.06 3.27 11.07
CA TRP A 150 -21.79 3.60 11.69
C TRP A 150 -21.38 5.06 11.45
N ALA A 151 -21.59 5.58 10.23
CA ALA A 151 -21.29 6.96 9.90
C ALA A 151 -22.20 7.97 10.62
N ARG A 152 -23.44 7.62 10.94
CA ARG A 152 -24.32 8.47 11.78
C ARG A 152 -23.87 8.52 13.24
N GLU A 153 -23.44 7.39 13.80
CA GLU A 153 -22.82 7.37 15.13
C GLU A 153 -21.55 8.22 15.16
N LEU A 154 -20.72 8.10 14.11
CA LEU A 154 -19.51 8.89 13.93
C LEU A 154 -19.81 10.39 13.92
N ALA A 155 -20.82 10.80 13.15
CA ALA A 155 -21.24 12.20 13.11
C ALA A 155 -21.64 12.71 14.51
N ALA A 156 -22.42 11.92 15.24
CA ALA A 156 -22.84 12.26 16.60
C ALA A 156 -21.64 12.42 17.56
N GLU A 157 -20.65 11.51 17.48
CA GLU A 157 -19.42 11.60 18.27
C GLU A 157 -18.59 12.85 17.95
N ILE A 158 -18.46 13.20 16.66
CA ILE A 158 -17.73 14.39 16.21
C ILE A 158 -18.43 15.65 16.74
N LEU A 159 -19.75 15.74 16.54
CA LEU A 159 -20.57 16.88 17.00
C LEU A 159 -20.54 17.04 18.53
N ALA A 160 -20.58 15.93 19.28
CA ALA A 160 -20.45 15.96 20.74
C ALA A 160 -19.04 16.38 21.19
N GLY A 161 -17.99 15.99 20.46
CA GLY A 161 -16.60 16.36 20.76
C GLY A 161 -16.24 17.80 20.40
N GLY A 162 -16.93 18.40 19.43
CA GLY A 162 -16.70 19.78 18.96
C GLY A 162 -17.11 20.90 19.92
N GLY A 163 -17.79 20.58 21.02
CA GLY A 163 -18.22 21.55 22.04
C GLY A 163 -17.11 22.07 22.97
N ALA A 164 -15.92 21.47 22.93
CA ALA A 164 -14.85 21.72 23.89
C ALA A 164 -13.48 21.92 23.22
N SER A 165 -13.32 22.91 22.34
CA SER A 165 -12.06 23.65 22.20
C SER A 165 -12.20 24.80 21.19
N ARG A 166 -12.35 26.02 21.69
CA ARG A 166 -11.99 27.24 20.97
C ARG A 166 -11.28 28.18 21.94
N ALA A 167 -9.98 27.97 22.12
CA ALA A 167 -9.08 28.99 22.63
C ALA A 167 -8.01 29.24 21.55
N GLY A 168 -7.94 30.48 21.10
CA GLY A 168 -7.15 30.95 19.96
C GLY A 168 -5.62 30.97 20.17
N PRO A 169 -4.89 31.52 19.19
CA PRO A 169 -3.50 31.21 18.93
C PRO A 169 -2.55 32.00 19.84
N MET A 170 -1.47 31.35 20.28
CA MET A 170 -0.30 32.06 20.82
C MET A 170 0.82 32.10 19.78
N THR A 171 1.07 33.32 19.35
CA THR A 171 2.24 33.81 18.62
C THR A 171 3.51 33.63 19.44
N GLY A 172 4.61 33.25 18.78
CA GLY A 172 5.91 33.09 19.41
C GLY A 172 7.04 33.11 18.39
N ARG A 173 7.43 34.32 17.97
CA ARG A 173 8.59 34.61 17.13
C ARG A 173 9.85 34.57 18.00
N SER A 174 10.92 33.91 17.57
CA SER A 174 12.27 34.23 18.07
C SER A 174 13.35 33.93 17.03
N THR A 175 14.15 34.97 16.80
CA THR A 175 15.31 35.14 15.92
C THR A 175 16.62 34.69 16.59
N LEU A 176 17.66 34.39 15.80
CA LEU A 176 19.14 34.53 16.00
C LEU A 176 19.84 33.70 14.89
N THR A 177 20.43 34.20 13.79
CA THR A 177 21.66 35.01 13.54
C THR A 177 22.96 34.37 14.10
N GLY A 178 23.71 33.55 13.33
CA GLY A 178 24.96 33.86 12.57
C GLY A 178 26.22 33.27 13.27
N PRO A 179 27.42 33.07 12.65
CA PRO A 179 27.96 33.58 11.36
C PRO A 179 28.66 32.52 10.45
N ALA A 180 29.32 32.98 9.38
CA ALA A 180 29.85 32.22 8.23
C ALA A 180 31.38 32.33 8.00
N GLY A 181 31.95 31.34 7.29
CA GLY A 181 33.11 31.44 6.36
C GLY A 181 34.34 30.53 6.66
N PRO A 182 35.25 30.22 5.70
CA PRO A 182 35.13 30.17 4.21
C PRO A 182 35.85 28.97 3.48
N ARG A 183 35.50 28.78 2.20
CA ARG A 183 36.27 28.28 1.00
C ARG A 183 36.93 26.88 0.96
N SER A 184 36.58 26.07 -0.05
CA SER A 184 37.35 25.94 -1.32
C SER A 184 36.63 25.09 -2.39
N ASP A 185 37.01 25.36 -3.64
CA ASP A 185 36.48 24.99 -4.95
C ASP A 185 36.70 23.51 -5.36
N GLY A 186 35.89 23.01 -6.28
CA GLY A 186 35.91 21.62 -6.78
C GLY A 186 34.79 21.35 -7.80
N ARG A 187 34.86 22.04 -8.94
CA ARG A 187 33.94 21.94 -10.08
C ARG A 187 34.00 20.55 -10.76
N GLU A 188 32.88 19.83 -10.81
CA GLU A 188 32.56 18.96 -11.96
C GLU A 188 31.12 19.21 -12.40
N ARG A 189 30.97 19.49 -13.69
CA ARG A 189 29.71 19.76 -14.38
C ARG A 189 29.05 18.41 -14.67
N THR A 190 27.93 18.13 -14.01
CA THR A 190 26.95 17.17 -14.52
C THR A 190 25.78 17.94 -15.14
N SER A 191 25.18 17.31 -16.13
CA SER A 191 24.39 17.98 -17.16
C SER A 191 22.99 18.34 -16.64
N ALA A 192 22.47 19.51 -17.02
CA ALA A 192 21.13 19.97 -16.63
C ALA A 192 19.98 19.01 -17.04
N LYS A 193 20.26 18.02 -17.90
CA LYS A 193 19.33 16.93 -18.27
C LYS A 193 19.21 15.86 -17.19
N GLU A 194 20.24 15.64 -16.36
CA GLU A 194 20.24 14.62 -15.29
C GLU A 194 19.48 15.10 -14.05
N GLU A 195 19.53 16.40 -13.73
CA GLU A 195 18.72 16.97 -12.65
C GLU A 195 17.23 17.03 -13.00
N GLU A 196 16.87 17.35 -14.25
CA GLU A 196 15.47 17.25 -14.72
C GLU A 196 14.99 15.79 -14.74
N MET A 197 15.81 14.84 -15.19
CA MET A 197 15.45 13.41 -15.20
C MET A 197 15.32 12.85 -13.77
N SER A 198 16.21 13.26 -12.86
CA SER A 198 16.19 12.89 -11.44
C SER A 198 15.00 13.49 -10.68
N ALA A 199 14.56 14.71 -11.04
CA ALA A 199 13.38 15.35 -10.48
C ALA A 199 12.06 14.82 -11.07
N LEU A 200 12.08 14.24 -12.27
CA LEU A 200 10.93 13.63 -12.93
C LEU A 200 10.75 12.14 -12.58
N LEU A 201 11.81 11.44 -12.20
CA LEU A 201 11.78 10.04 -11.79
C LEU A 201 10.77 9.76 -10.66
N PRO A 202 10.70 10.52 -9.54
CA PRO A 202 9.68 10.32 -8.51
C PRO A 202 8.25 10.58 -8.99
N ARG A 203 8.06 11.41 -10.02
CA ARG A 203 6.75 11.73 -10.59
C ARG A 203 6.26 10.69 -11.61
N LEU A 204 7.18 10.01 -12.30
CA LEU A 204 6.90 8.88 -13.20
C LEU A 204 6.82 7.53 -12.48
N LEU A 205 7.51 7.38 -11.33
CA LEU A 205 7.49 6.19 -10.47
C LEU A 205 6.44 6.23 -9.34
N GLY A 206 5.75 7.35 -9.16
CA GLY A 206 4.89 7.63 -7.99
C GLY A 206 3.81 6.57 -7.73
N ASP A 207 3.17 6.05 -8.78
CA ASP A 207 2.11 5.03 -8.64
C ASP A 207 2.63 3.62 -8.29
N MET A 208 3.94 3.35 -8.44
CA MET A 208 4.52 2.01 -8.31
C MET A 208 5.34 1.78 -7.03
N THR A 209 5.87 2.84 -6.41
CA THR A 209 6.44 2.78 -5.05
C THR A 209 5.38 2.63 -3.97
N ASP A 210 4.14 2.97 -4.33
CA ASP A 210 2.99 3.03 -3.44
C ASP A 210 2.48 1.64 -2.97
N TRP A 211 3.11 0.57 -3.45
CA TRP A 211 2.81 -0.81 -3.09
C TRP A 211 3.86 -1.43 -2.16
N PHE A 212 5.07 -0.84 -2.07
CA PHE A 212 6.27 -1.53 -1.57
C PHE A 212 6.96 -0.88 -0.37
N GLU A 213 6.42 0.17 0.25
CA GLU A 213 6.83 0.51 1.62
C GLU A 213 6.28 -0.53 2.60
N VAL A 214 6.92 -1.70 2.62
CA VAL A 214 6.76 -2.74 3.62
C VAL A 214 7.65 -2.34 4.80
N ASP A 215 7.14 -1.46 5.65
CA ASP A 215 7.74 -1.13 6.95
C ASP A 215 7.62 -2.36 7.87
N PHE A 216 8.51 -3.34 7.70
CA PHE A 216 8.73 -4.42 8.67
C PHE A 216 9.75 -3.93 9.71
N PRO A 217 9.39 -3.81 10.99
CA PRO A 217 10.37 -3.61 12.04
C PRO A 217 11.16 -4.93 12.20
N ARG A 218 12.40 -4.93 11.69
CA ARG A 218 13.47 -5.96 11.69
C ARG A 218 13.68 -6.68 10.34
N PRO A 219 14.94 -6.97 9.94
CA PRO A 219 15.24 -7.69 8.71
C PRO A 219 14.69 -9.12 8.80
N LEU A 220 13.60 -9.37 8.08
CA LEU A 220 13.23 -10.72 7.72
C LEU A 220 14.37 -11.33 6.90
N PRO A 221 14.70 -12.62 7.08
CA PRO A 221 15.66 -13.29 6.22
C PRO A 221 15.14 -13.21 4.78
N ALA A 222 15.78 -12.38 3.95
CA ALA A 222 15.42 -12.25 2.56
C ALA A 222 15.87 -13.49 1.80
N ILE A 223 15.00 -14.02 0.93
CA ILE A 223 15.39 -15.03 -0.05
C ILE A 223 16.59 -14.49 -0.82
N ARG A 224 17.69 -15.23 -0.89
CA ARG A 224 18.87 -14.78 -1.63
C ARG A 224 18.63 -14.97 -3.11
N PHE A 225 18.82 -13.89 -3.87
CA PHE A 225 18.64 -13.86 -5.31
C PHE A 225 19.98 -13.59 -5.98
N GLU A 226 20.16 -14.21 -7.13
CA GLU A 226 21.16 -13.89 -8.14
C GLU A 226 20.43 -13.79 -9.47
N ASP A 227 20.63 -12.69 -10.19
CA ASP A 227 20.02 -12.46 -11.50
C ASP A 227 21.08 -12.32 -12.60
N THR A 228 20.70 -12.70 -13.81
CA THR A 228 21.51 -12.57 -15.02
C THR A 228 20.62 -12.07 -16.14
N LEU A 229 21.05 -11.02 -16.82
CA LEU A 229 20.35 -10.44 -17.96
C LEU A 229 21.17 -10.68 -19.23
N SER A 230 20.56 -11.30 -20.23
CA SER A 230 21.11 -11.44 -21.58
C SER A 230 20.27 -10.62 -22.59
N GLU A 231 20.57 -10.72 -23.87
CA GLU A 231 19.77 -10.08 -24.93
C GLU A 231 18.39 -10.73 -25.10
N ASP A 232 18.30 -12.05 -24.86
CA ASP A 232 17.12 -12.86 -25.14
C ASP A 232 16.34 -13.27 -23.88
N GLU A 233 16.97 -13.27 -22.71
CA GLU A 233 16.34 -13.75 -21.48
C GLU A 233 16.89 -13.08 -20.21
N TYR A 234 16.02 -13.02 -19.20
CA TYR A 234 16.35 -12.70 -17.81
C TYR A 234 16.21 -13.96 -16.96
N ILE A 235 17.27 -14.33 -16.24
CA ILE A 235 17.31 -15.50 -15.37
C ILE A 235 17.43 -15.04 -13.93
N LEU A 236 16.52 -15.48 -13.05
CA LEU A 236 16.56 -15.27 -11.61
C LEU A 236 16.75 -16.61 -10.89
N ARG A 237 17.76 -16.69 -10.02
CA ARG A 237 18.05 -17.84 -9.16
C ARG A 237 17.80 -17.49 -7.70
N ALA A 238 17.11 -18.36 -6.98
CA ALA A 238 16.74 -18.17 -5.59
C ALA A 238 17.13 -19.37 -4.71
N GLU A 239 17.84 -19.11 -3.61
CA GLU A 239 18.22 -20.14 -2.63
C GLU A 239 17.04 -20.47 -1.71
N LEU A 240 16.47 -21.67 -1.87
CA LEU A 240 15.29 -22.17 -1.15
C LEU A 240 15.47 -23.65 -0.72
N PRO A 241 16.48 -23.98 0.11
CA PRO A 241 16.82 -25.38 0.41
C PRO A 241 15.79 -26.09 1.31
N GLY A 242 15.41 -27.29 0.90
CA GLY A 242 14.58 -28.20 1.67
C GLY A 242 13.09 -27.89 1.62
N LEU A 243 12.65 -27.14 0.60
CA LEU A 243 11.23 -26.88 0.33
C LEU A 243 10.69 -27.82 -0.74
N ASP A 244 9.42 -28.18 -0.61
CA ASP A 244 8.63 -28.83 -1.65
C ASP A 244 8.17 -27.76 -2.66
N PRO A 245 8.59 -27.79 -3.93
CA PRO A 245 8.28 -26.74 -4.90
C PRO A 245 6.79 -26.63 -5.22
N GLU A 246 5.99 -27.70 -5.06
CA GLU A 246 4.55 -27.67 -5.35
C GLU A 246 3.72 -27.15 -4.18
N LYS A 247 4.21 -27.32 -2.95
CA LYS A 247 3.45 -26.98 -1.72
C LYS A 247 3.96 -25.74 -1.02
N ASP A 248 5.26 -25.52 -1.05
CA ASP A 248 5.95 -24.55 -0.21
C ASP A 248 6.47 -23.35 -1.00
N ILE A 249 6.39 -23.33 -2.34
CA ILE A 249 6.91 -22.26 -3.20
C ILE A 249 5.81 -21.74 -4.13
N GLU A 250 5.64 -20.41 -4.15
CA GLU A 250 4.72 -19.72 -5.06
C GLU A 250 5.48 -18.64 -5.84
N ILE A 251 5.31 -18.62 -7.17
CA ILE A 251 5.95 -17.67 -8.08
C ILE A 251 4.85 -16.92 -8.82
N THR A 252 4.95 -15.59 -8.86
CA THR A 252 3.99 -14.74 -9.57
C THR A 252 4.73 -13.66 -10.33
N ALA A 253 4.40 -13.45 -11.60
CA ALA A 253 4.88 -12.33 -12.40
C ALA A 253 3.67 -11.49 -12.81
N LEU A 254 3.66 -10.23 -12.38
CA LEU A 254 2.55 -9.31 -12.64
C LEU A 254 3.08 -7.88 -12.76
N HIS A 255 2.72 -7.18 -13.83
CA HIS A 255 3.00 -5.76 -14.03
C HIS A 255 4.50 -5.42 -13.92
N GLY A 256 5.35 -6.25 -14.52
CA GLY A 256 6.80 -6.11 -14.51
C GLY A 256 7.43 -6.46 -13.17
N VAL A 257 6.74 -7.18 -12.29
CA VAL A 257 7.27 -7.60 -10.98
C VAL A 257 7.15 -9.11 -10.79
N LEU A 258 8.30 -9.75 -10.58
CA LEU A 258 8.42 -11.17 -10.24
C LEU A 258 8.54 -11.32 -8.73
N THR A 259 7.59 -12.03 -8.11
CA THR A 259 7.54 -12.30 -6.68
C THR A 259 7.71 -13.79 -6.41
N VAL A 260 8.63 -14.13 -5.51
CA VAL A 260 8.84 -15.47 -4.99
C VAL A 260 8.42 -15.49 -3.52
N LYS A 261 7.47 -16.35 -3.17
CA LYS A 261 7.07 -16.66 -1.80
C LYS A 261 7.44 -18.09 -1.46
N ALA A 262 7.82 -18.30 -0.22
CA ALA A 262 8.16 -19.61 0.30
C ALA A 262 7.67 -19.79 1.75
N GLU A 263 7.21 -20.98 2.12
CA GLU A 263 6.81 -21.33 3.49
C GLU A 263 7.71 -22.44 4.04
N ARG A 264 8.38 -22.21 5.18
CA ARG A 264 9.15 -23.26 5.84
C ARG A 264 8.41 -23.74 7.09
N ARG A 265 7.89 -24.97 7.03
CA ARG A 265 7.14 -25.60 8.12
C ARG A 265 8.06 -26.30 9.12
N GLU A 266 7.66 -26.31 10.38
CA GLU A 266 8.35 -27.03 11.45
C GLU A 266 7.86 -28.48 11.51
N GLU A 267 8.79 -29.43 11.56
CA GLU A 267 8.48 -30.81 11.97
C GLU A 267 8.57 -30.93 13.49
N GLU A 268 7.47 -31.36 14.12
CA GLU A 268 7.36 -31.70 15.56
C GLU A 268 8.25 -32.91 15.89
N GLN A 269 9.53 -32.68 16.15
CA GLN A 269 10.37 -33.60 16.91
C GLN A 269 11.07 -32.85 18.03
N SER A 270 11.27 -33.52 19.17
CA SER A 270 11.81 -32.96 20.41
C SER A 270 13.23 -32.42 20.24
N ARG A 271 13.34 -31.17 19.78
CA ARG A 271 14.62 -30.47 19.61
C ARG A 271 14.99 -29.71 20.90
N HIS A 272 16.22 -29.91 21.36
CA HIS A 272 16.77 -29.19 22.53
C HIS A 272 17.22 -27.76 22.17
N ARG A 273 17.67 -27.52 20.92
CA ARG A 273 18.02 -26.20 20.35
C ARG A 273 17.80 -26.22 18.83
N SER A 274 17.29 -25.13 18.26
CA SER A 274 17.16 -24.92 16.81
C SER A 274 17.68 -23.53 16.45
N GLU A 275 18.57 -23.44 15.46
CA GLU A 275 19.00 -22.18 14.82
C GLU A 275 18.29 -21.95 13.48
N PHE A 276 17.48 -22.93 13.05
CA PHE A 276 16.65 -22.84 11.85
C PHE A 276 15.47 -21.92 12.11
N ARG A 277 15.24 -20.99 11.17
CA ARG A 277 14.06 -20.11 11.17
C ARG A 277 12.94 -20.78 10.38
N TYR A 278 11.78 -20.92 11.01
CA TYR A 278 10.52 -21.36 10.41
C TYR A 278 9.62 -20.14 10.15
N GLY A 279 8.72 -20.24 9.17
CA GLY A 279 7.80 -19.17 8.78
C GLY A 279 7.81 -18.84 7.28
N SER A 280 7.11 -17.77 6.90
CA SER A 280 7.02 -17.31 5.52
C SER A 280 8.19 -16.42 5.13
N LEU A 281 8.69 -16.65 3.91
CA LEU A 281 9.75 -15.91 3.23
C LEU A 281 9.14 -15.33 1.95
N GLN A 282 9.47 -14.08 1.63
CA GLN A 282 9.03 -13.47 0.38
C GLN A 282 10.09 -12.49 -0.10
N ARG A 283 10.32 -12.45 -1.42
CA ARG A 283 11.11 -11.40 -2.07
C ARG A 283 10.57 -11.15 -3.49
N ALA A 284 10.66 -9.90 -3.94
CA ALA A 284 10.22 -9.48 -5.26
C ALA A 284 11.35 -8.72 -5.99
N VAL A 285 11.37 -8.83 -7.32
CA VAL A 285 12.27 -8.11 -8.21
C VAL A 285 11.50 -7.55 -9.40
N ARG A 286 11.99 -6.46 -9.99
CA ARG A 286 11.44 -5.92 -11.23
C ARG A 286 12.00 -6.70 -12.41
N LEU A 287 11.12 -7.01 -13.36
CA LEU A 287 11.49 -7.58 -14.63
C LEU A 287 11.94 -6.48 -15.60
N PRO A 288 12.78 -6.80 -16.60
CA PRO A 288 13.06 -5.91 -17.70
C PRO A 288 11.78 -5.46 -18.42
N VAL A 289 11.81 -4.26 -19.01
CA VAL A 289 10.63 -3.63 -19.66
C VAL A 289 10.09 -4.47 -20.81
N ASN A 290 10.95 -5.26 -21.46
CA ASN A 290 10.61 -6.15 -22.56
C ASN A 290 10.43 -7.60 -22.12
N ALA A 291 10.25 -7.89 -20.83
CA ALA A 291 9.96 -9.24 -20.36
C ALA A 291 8.63 -9.77 -20.91
N ASP A 292 8.66 -10.99 -21.43
CA ASP A 292 7.48 -11.76 -21.78
C ASP A 292 7.02 -12.55 -20.55
N GLU A 293 6.05 -11.98 -19.82
CA GLU A 293 5.47 -12.58 -18.62
C GLU A 293 4.67 -13.86 -18.91
N GLU A 294 4.19 -14.05 -20.15
CA GLU A 294 3.38 -15.22 -20.52
C GLU A 294 4.23 -16.46 -20.78
N ALA A 295 5.51 -16.26 -21.12
CA ALA A 295 6.46 -17.32 -21.46
C ALA A 295 7.44 -17.69 -20.32
N ILE A 296 7.14 -17.29 -19.07
CA ILE A 296 8.00 -17.58 -17.92
C ILE A 296 8.04 -19.08 -17.61
N ALA A 297 9.25 -19.60 -17.44
CA ALA A 297 9.50 -20.97 -17.00
C ALA A 297 10.21 -20.98 -15.64
N ALA A 298 9.91 -21.98 -14.81
CA ALA A 298 10.56 -22.17 -13.52
C ALA A 298 11.01 -23.62 -13.34
N ARG A 299 12.19 -23.82 -12.75
CA ARG A 299 12.75 -25.13 -12.41
C ARG A 299 13.32 -25.10 -11.02
N TYR A 300 13.07 -26.14 -10.24
CA TYR A 300 13.63 -26.29 -8.91
C TYR A 300 14.53 -27.52 -8.85
N SER A 301 15.78 -27.32 -8.44
CA SER A 301 16.77 -28.40 -8.34
C SER A 301 17.77 -28.13 -7.23
N LYS A 302 18.01 -29.14 -6.39
CA LYS A 302 19.03 -29.10 -5.32
C LYS A 302 18.92 -27.86 -4.40
N GLY A 303 17.69 -27.42 -4.11
CA GLY A 303 17.44 -26.27 -3.24
C GLY A 303 17.56 -24.91 -3.92
N ILE A 304 17.70 -24.88 -5.25
CA ILE A 304 17.72 -23.64 -6.05
C ILE A 304 16.50 -23.61 -6.95
N LEU A 305 15.75 -22.52 -6.85
CA LEU A 305 14.70 -22.17 -7.80
C LEU A 305 15.30 -21.28 -8.88
N GLU A 306 15.21 -21.70 -10.14
CA GLU A 306 15.62 -20.95 -11.32
C GLU A 306 14.38 -20.53 -12.10
N ILE A 307 14.28 -19.25 -12.41
CA ILE A 307 13.16 -18.66 -13.16
C ILE A 307 13.74 -18.01 -14.41
N THR A 308 13.28 -18.46 -15.56
CA THR A 308 13.67 -17.95 -16.88
C THR A 308 12.53 -17.12 -17.44
N VAL A 309 12.83 -15.87 -17.79
CA VAL A 309 11.90 -14.90 -18.33
C VAL A 309 12.40 -14.48 -19.71
N PRO A 310 11.78 -14.94 -20.80
CA PRO A 310 12.15 -14.51 -22.15
C PRO A 310 11.97 -13.00 -22.32
N LEU A 311 12.79 -12.40 -23.16
CA LEU A 311 12.71 -10.99 -23.53
C LEU A 311 12.17 -10.87 -24.95
N SER A 312 11.09 -10.10 -25.10
CA SER A 312 10.56 -9.69 -26.39
C SER A 312 11.47 -8.66 -27.05
N ALA A 313 11.43 -8.61 -28.38
CA ALA A 313 12.13 -7.57 -29.14
C ALA A 313 11.71 -6.17 -28.64
N PRO A 314 12.64 -5.20 -28.55
CA PRO A 314 12.35 -3.87 -28.01
C PRO A 314 11.26 -3.18 -28.85
N GLN A 315 10.14 -2.84 -28.20
CA GLN A 315 9.09 -2.06 -28.83
C GLN A 315 9.61 -0.64 -29.12
N PRO A 316 9.46 -0.08 -30.33
CA PRO A 316 9.92 1.27 -30.62
C PRO A 316 9.18 2.29 -29.75
N ALA A 317 9.96 3.12 -29.05
CA ALA A 317 9.46 4.15 -28.16
C ALA A 317 8.67 5.22 -28.93
N GLY A 318 7.35 5.15 -28.83
CA GLY A 318 6.44 6.23 -29.19
C GLY A 318 6.19 6.41 -30.70
N ARG A 319 4.93 6.60 -31.06
CA ARG A 319 4.52 7.06 -32.39
C ARG A 319 4.19 8.54 -32.31
N GLN A 320 4.86 9.35 -33.13
CA GLN A 320 4.48 10.75 -33.31
C GLN A 320 3.11 10.81 -33.99
N ILE A 321 2.14 11.47 -33.34
CA ILE A 321 0.80 11.69 -33.89
C ILE A 321 0.78 13.11 -34.48
N THR A 322 0.61 13.21 -35.80
CA THR A 322 0.44 14.49 -36.48
C THR A 322 -1.00 14.97 -36.32
N VAL A 323 -1.18 16.15 -35.73
CA VAL A 323 -2.49 16.82 -35.65
C VAL A 323 -2.80 17.44 -37.00
N THR A 324 -3.93 17.06 -37.59
CA THR A 324 -4.49 17.71 -38.79
C THR A 324 -5.57 18.70 -38.36
N ARG A 325 -5.55 19.89 -38.99
CA ARG A 325 -6.53 20.95 -38.75
C ARG A 325 -7.68 20.78 -39.75
N GLU A 326 -8.91 20.87 -39.27
CA GLU A 326 -10.12 20.89 -40.09
C GLU A 326 -10.32 22.31 -40.66
N GLU A 327 -10.56 22.42 -41.97
CA GLU A 327 -10.91 23.67 -42.69
C GLU A 327 -12.41 23.94 -42.68
#